data_AF-A0A9D6V5J2-F1
#
_entry.id   AF-A0A9D6V5J2-F1
#
_cell.length_a   1.000
_cell.length_b   1.000
_cell.length_c   1.000
_cell.angle_alpha   90.00
_cell.angle_beta   90.00
_cell.angle_gamma   90.00
#
_symmetry.space_group_name_H-M   'P 1'
#
loop_
_entity.id
_entity.type
_entity.pdbx_description
1 polymer ?
#
loop_
_entity_poly.entity_id
_entity_poly.type
_entity_poly.pdbx_seq_one_letter_code
_entity_poly.pdbx_strand_id
1 'polypeptide(L)'
;VLLGRYKIIANHTANLLKGLYGETPAPVNKELQDRVLKGEAPTTVRPAELLEPMWPELEAKFPNMTEEEILIHAIFPHEASGYFAEKGKN
;
A
#
# COMPACT_ATOMS: atom_id res chain seq x y z
N VAL A 1 12.22 18.55 9.24
CA VAL A 1 12.82 19.65 10.06
C VAL A 1 13.41 19.10 11.36
N LEU A 2 12.63 18.37 12.19
CA LEU A 2 13.07 17.80 13.48
C LEU A 2 14.32 16.91 13.45
N LEU A 3 14.47 16.07 12.43
CA LEU A 3 15.56 15.09 12.34
C LEU A 3 16.66 15.47 11.33
N GLY A 4 16.57 16.66 10.72
CA GLY A 4 17.35 17.01 9.53
C GLY A 4 16.72 16.49 8.23
N ARG A 5 17.28 16.91 7.08
CA ARG A 5 16.75 16.57 5.75
C ARG A 5 17.00 15.10 5.42
N TYR A 6 15.93 14.36 5.13
CA TYR A 6 15.98 12.95 4.69
C TYR A 6 16.80 12.01 5.58
N LYS A 7 17.01 12.35 6.87
CA LYS A 7 17.72 11.47 7.81
C LYS A 7 17.00 10.14 7.93
N ILE A 8 15.69 10.21 8.15
CA ILE A 8 14.75 9.09 8.06
C ILE A 8 13.87 9.32 6.84
N ILE A 9 13.74 8.30 5.99
CA ILE A 9 12.84 8.30 4.84
C ILE A 9 11.67 7.39 5.22
N ALA A 10 10.46 7.93 5.22
CA ALA A 10 9.25 7.15 5.52
C ALA A 10 8.97 6.12 4.43
N ASN A 11 8.31 5.02 4.78
CA ASN A 11 8.02 3.93 3.84
C ASN A 11 7.26 4.40 2.59
N HIS A 12 6.28 5.30 2.74
CA HIS A 12 5.55 5.87 1.59
C HIS A 12 6.46 6.65 0.64
N THR A 13 7.37 7.48 1.18
CA THR A 13 8.33 8.22 0.37
C THR A 13 9.36 7.29 -0.28
N ALA A 14 9.80 6.25 0.43
CA ALA A 14 10.68 5.24 -0.13
C ALA A 14 9.99 4.50 -1.29
N ASN A 15 8.73 4.08 -1.13
CA ASN A 15 7.97 3.41 -2.18
C ASN A 15 7.73 4.30 -3.40
N LEU A 16 7.54 5.61 -3.20
CA LEU A 16 7.49 6.59 -4.30
C LEU A 16 8.81 6.61 -5.08
N LEU A 17 9.94 6.69 -4.39
CA LEU A 17 11.26 6.69 -5.02
C LEU A 17 11.56 5.36 -5.75
N LYS A 18 10.99 4.25 -5.27
CA LYS A 18 11.04 2.94 -5.94
C LYS A 18 10.14 2.82 -7.16
N GLY A 19 9.24 3.78 -7.42
CA GLY A 19 8.28 3.74 -8.52
C GLY A 19 7.00 2.95 -8.23
N LEU A 20 6.75 2.55 -6.97
CA LEU A 20 5.57 1.75 -6.60
C LEU A 20 4.25 2.54 -6.57
N TYR A 21 4.30 3.84 -6.81
CA TYR A 21 3.11 4.70 -7.01
C TYR A 21 2.97 5.16 -8.47
N GLY A 22 3.77 4.62 -9.39
CA GLY A 22 3.82 5.03 -10.79
C GLY A 22 4.86 6.12 -11.06
N GLU A 23 4.80 6.66 -12.28
CA GLU A 23 5.75 7.65 -12.76
C GLU A 23 5.46 9.04 -12.18
N THR A 24 6.50 9.72 -11.71
CA THR A 24 6.40 11.10 -11.25
C THR A 24 6.45 12.08 -12.43
N PRO A 25 5.75 13.22 -12.38
CA PRO A 25 5.75 14.19 -13.49
C PRO A 25 7.13 14.76 -13.85
N ALA A 26 8.08 14.71 -12.91
CA ALA A 26 9.46 15.11 -13.10
C ALA A 26 10.39 14.05 -12.50
N PRO A 27 11.66 13.97 -12.95
CA PRO A 27 12.64 13.05 -12.38
C PRO A 27 12.84 13.27 -10.89
N VAL A 28 12.90 12.17 -10.13
CA VAL A 28 13.21 12.21 -8.70
C VAL A 28 14.69 12.50 -8.46
N ASN A 29 15.03 12.92 -7.25
CA ASN A 29 16.43 13.11 -6.86
C ASN A 29 17.16 11.75 -6.86
N LYS A 30 18.19 11.63 -7.70
CA LYS A 30 18.92 10.38 -7.93
C LYS A 30 19.62 9.85 -6.68
N GLU A 31 20.24 10.71 -5.86
CA GLU A 31 20.94 10.28 -4.65
C GLU A 31 19.99 9.66 -3.61
N LEU A 32 18.80 10.26 -3.46
CA LEU A 32 17.76 9.72 -2.58
C LEU A 32 17.17 8.42 -3.13
N GLN A 33 17.01 8.34 -4.45
CA GLN A 33 16.52 7.15 -5.13
C GLN A 33 17.50 5.98 -4.95
N ASP A 34 18.79 6.18 -5.25
CA ASP A 34 19.84 5.17 -5.12
C ASP A 34 19.94 4.66 -3.67
N ARG A 35 19.81 5.56 -2.68
CA ARG A 35 19.82 5.19 -1.26
C ARG A 35 18.67 4.26 -0.87
N VAL A 36 17.50 4.44 -1.47
CA VAL A 36 16.31 3.63 -1.19
C VAL A 36 16.31 2.32 -1.98
N LEU A 37 16.82 2.35 -3.20
CA LEU A 37 16.92 1.19 -4.10
C LEU A 37 18.00 0.20 -3.69
N LYS A 38 19.05 0.64 -2.98
CA LYS A 38 20.14 -0.24 -2.50
C LYS A 38 20.77 -1.12 -3.60
N GLY A 39 20.82 -0.62 -4.83
CA GLY A 39 21.36 -1.33 -6.00
C GLY A 39 20.32 -2.01 -6.88
N GLU A 40 19.04 -1.99 -6.52
CA GLU A 40 17.94 -2.43 -7.39
C GLU A 40 17.55 -1.35 -8.42
N ALA A 41 16.84 -1.75 -9.47
CA ALA A 41 16.27 -0.83 -10.43
C ALA A 41 14.90 -0.30 -9.94
N PRO A 42 14.56 0.97 -10.19
CA PRO A 42 13.21 1.46 -9.91
C PRO A 42 12.19 0.77 -10.81
N THR A 43 10.99 0.54 -10.28
CA THR A 43 9.86 0.00 -11.03
C THR A 43 9.37 1.05 -12.02
N THR A 44 9.23 0.66 -13.29
CA THR A 44 8.70 1.51 -14.37
C THR A 44 7.36 1.00 -14.93
N VAL A 45 6.89 -0.16 -14.47
CA VAL A 45 5.60 -0.75 -14.87
C VAL A 45 4.46 -0.19 -14.04
N ARG A 46 3.21 -0.41 -14.46
CA ARG A 46 2.04 -0.04 -13.66
C ARG A 46 2.04 -0.89 -12.37
N PRO A 47 2.11 -0.30 -11.16
CA PRO A 47 2.32 -1.07 -9.94
C PRO A 47 1.28 -2.17 -9.65
N ALA A 48 0.04 -2.00 -10.14
CA ALA A 48 -1.00 -3.01 -10.01
C ALA A 48 -0.69 -4.33 -10.74
N GLU A 49 0.21 -4.31 -11.74
CA GLU A 49 0.67 -5.52 -12.45
C GLU A 49 1.57 -6.41 -11.59
N LEU A 50 2.10 -5.88 -10.49
CA LEU A 50 2.91 -6.63 -9.54
C LEU A 50 2.09 -7.30 -8.43
N LEU A 51 0.77 -7.07 -8.42
CA LEU A 51 -0.15 -7.60 -7.41
C LEU A 51 -0.85 -8.84 -7.93
N GLU A 52 -0.82 -9.90 -7.13
CA GLU A 52 -1.59 -11.11 -7.41
C GLU A 52 -3.09 -10.90 -7.14
N PRO A 53 -3.98 -11.66 -7.80
CA PRO A 53 -5.41 -11.64 -7.51
C PRO A 53 -5.70 -11.99 -6.04
N MET A 54 -6.28 -11.06 -5.29
CA MET A 54 -6.56 -11.23 -3.85
C MET A 54 -8.00 -11.68 -3.53
N TRP A 55 -8.92 -11.59 -4.50
CA TRP A 55 -10.35 -11.82 -4.27
C TRP A 55 -10.67 -13.23 -3.73
N PRO A 56 -10.12 -14.33 -4.30
CA PRO A 56 -10.44 -15.68 -3.81
C PRO A 56 -10.00 -15.92 -2.36
N GLU A 57 -8.88 -15.31 -1.94
CA GLU A 57 -8.40 -15.40 -0.56
C GLU A 57 -9.34 -14.65 0.40
N LEU A 58 -9.84 -13.48 -0.01
CA LEU A 58 -10.77 -12.68 0.78
C LEU A 58 -12.12 -13.37 0.94
N GLU A 59 -12.67 -13.98 -0.12
CA GLU A 59 -13.90 -14.78 -0.05
C GLU A 59 -13.74 -15.97 0.91
N ALA A 60 -12.60 -16.68 0.85
CA ALA A 60 -12.33 -17.80 1.74
C ALA A 60 -12.17 -17.36 3.21
N LYS A 61 -11.65 -16.15 3.45
CA LYS A 61 -11.46 -15.59 4.79
C LYS A 61 -12.78 -15.12 5.42
N PHE A 62 -13.75 -14.71 4.61
CA PHE A 62 -15.01 -14.11 5.05
C PHE A 62 -16.24 -14.78 4.40
N PRO A 63 -16.46 -16.09 4.62
CA PRO A 63 -17.42 -16.88 3.84
C PRO A 63 -18.89 -16.51 4.06
N ASN A 64 -19.22 -15.77 5.12
CA ASN A 64 -20.60 -15.40 5.49
C ASN A 64 -20.86 -13.89 5.37
N MET A 65 -19.96 -13.15 4.73
CA MET A 65 -20.09 -11.71 4.53
C MET A 65 -20.55 -11.40 3.11
N THR A 66 -21.22 -10.27 2.92
CA THR A 66 -21.54 -9.80 1.56
C THR A 66 -20.29 -9.29 0.85
N GLU A 67 -20.36 -9.16 -0.48
CA GLU A 67 -19.27 -8.58 -1.28
C GLU A 67 -18.86 -7.19 -0.76
N GLU A 68 -19.84 -6.35 -0.39
CA GLU A 68 -19.60 -5.02 0.17
C GLU A 68 -18.85 -5.07 1.50
N GLU A 69 -19.19 -6.02 2.36
CA GLU A 69 -18.54 -6.20 3.65
C GLU A 69 -17.10 -6.69 3.48
N ILE A 70 -16.88 -7.61 2.54
CA ILE A 70 -15.54 -8.08 2.15
C ILE A 70 -14.71 -6.93 1.59
N LEU A 71 -15.28 -6.06 0.76
CA LEU A 71 -14.61 -4.87 0.23
C LEU A 71 -14.21 -3.90 1.34
N ILE A 72 -15.06 -3.67 2.33
CA ILE A 72 -14.73 -2.84 3.50
C ILE A 72 -13.56 -3.44 4.27
N HIS A 73 -13.53 -4.76 4.46
CA HIS A 73 -12.39 -5.46 5.05
C HIS A 73 -11.11 -5.37 4.21
N ALA A 74 -11.21 -5.34 2.89
CA ALA A 74 -10.06 -5.18 1.99
C ALA A 74 -9.47 -3.76 2.04
N ILE A 75 -10.31 -2.73 2.11
CA ILE A 75 -9.88 -1.32 2.13
C ILE A 75 -9.40 -0.91 3.54
N PHE A 76 -10.09 -1.36 4.60
CA PHE A 76 -9.83 -0.98 5.98
C PHE A 76 -9.64 -2.20 6.90
N PRO A 77 -8.57 -2.99 6.73
CA PRO A 77 -8.41 -4.26 7.41
C PRO A 77 -8.35 -4.16 8.94
N HIS A 78 -7.84 -3.04 9.48
CA HIS A 78 -7.71 -2.84 10.92
C HIS A 78 -9.01 -2.34 11.57
N GLU A 79 -9.75 -1.47 10.88
CA GLU A 79 -10.94 -0.79 11.40
C GLU A 79 -12.22 -1.60 11.17
N ALA A 80 -12.30 -2.33 10.06
CA ALA A 80 -13.50 -3.04 9.63
C ALA A 80 -14.01 -4.04 10.69
N SER A 81 -13.10 -4.76 11.35
CA SER A 81 -13.47 -5.73 12.38
C SER A 81 -14.20 -5.09 13.58
N GLY A 82 -13.75 -3.90 13.99
CA GLY A 82 -14.41 -3.14 15.06
C GLY A 82 -15.77 -2.60 14.61
N TYR A 83 -15.84 -2.06 13.40
CA TYR A 83 -17.06 -1.53 12.82
C TYR A 83 -18.18 -2.58 12.74
N PHE A 84 -17.89 -3.79 12.23
CA PHE A 84 -18.91 -4.85 12.14
C PHE A 84 -19.28 -5.44 13.51
N ALA A 85 -18.35 -5.46 14.47
CA ALA A 85 -18.64 -5.87 15.84
C ALA A 85 -19.58 -4.89 16.56
N GLU A 86 -19.56 -3.60 16.22
CA GLU A 86 -20.51 -2.60 16.73
C GLU A 86 -21.83 -2.65 15.98
N LYS A 87 -21.80 -2.77 14.65
CA LYS A 87 -23.01 -2.87 13.82
C LYS A 87 -23.90 -4.05 14.21
N GLY A 88 -23.33 -5.22 14.54
CA GLY A 88 -24.08 -6.40 14.96
C GLY A 88 -24.69 -6.33 16.37
N LYS A 89 -24.42 -5.26 17.14
CA LYS A 89 -25.01 -5.04 18.48
C LYS A 89 -26.28 -4.19 18.45
N ASN A 90 -26.55 -3.50 17.34
CA ASN A 90 -27.75 -2.71 17.11
C ASN A 90 -28.76 -3.51 16.26
#